data_AF-A0A176J853-F1
#
_entry.id   AF-A0A176J853-F1
#
_cell.length_a   1.000
_cell.length_b   1.000
_cell.length_c   1.000
_cell.angle_alpha   90.00
_cell.angle_beta   90.00
_cell.angle_gamma   90.00
#
_symmetry.space_group_name_H-M   'P 1'
#
loop_
_entity.id
_entity.type
_entity.pdbx_description
1 polymer ?
#
loop_
_entity_poly.entity_id
_entity_poly.type
_entity_poly.pdbx_seq_one_letter_code
_entity_poly.pdbx_strand_id
1 'polypeptide(L)'
;MKTFFGICLLLFMITSHSTVFAVSSIWMGEEEAGGYHVKIMKEKETVFWTIGHKGDTRRIKESKENLIDLQNFRDAIQEIGLSRLGIGLYSFNLVLFIGAAVILYKKARQMFLAAIILLSIMAIIPLSRLTGSIIELQHAYKDAHYSFLILSKE
;
A
#
# COMPACT_ATOMS: atom_id res chain seq x y z
N MET A 1 38.35 0.31 55.04
CA MET A 1 38.99 0.61 53.74
C MET A 1 38.67 -0.39 52.63
N LYS A 2 38.58 -1.71 52.89
CA LYS A 2 38.30 -2.73 51.86
C LYS A 2 36.90 -2.64 51.22
N THR A 3 35.89 -2.21 51.99
CA THR A 3 34.50 -2.05 51.51
C THR A 3 34.29 -0.83 50.62
N PHE A 4 35.03 0.26 50.85
CA PHE A 4 34.94 1.49 50.04
C PHE A 4 35.55 1.31 48.64
N PHE A 5 36.66 0.56 48.55
CA PHE A 5 37.31 0.26 47.27
C PHE A 5 36.44 -0.61 46.35
N GLY A 6 35.71 -1.58 46.92
CA GLY A 6 34.78 -2.42 46.16
C GLY A 6 33.60 -1.66 45.59
N ILE A 7 33.07 -0.66 46.30
CA ILE A 7 31.96 0.19 45.84
C ILE A 7 32.41 1.11 44.69
N CYS A 8 33.62 1.68 44.77
CA CYS A 8 34.18 2.48 43.66
C CYS A 8 34.42 1.64 42.39
N LEU A 9 34.82 0.38 42.52
CA LEU A 9 35.07 -0.51 41.38
C LEU A 9 33.76 -0.97 40.71
N LEU A 10 32.71 -1.18 41.51
CA LEU A 10 31.35 -1.42 41.02
C LEU A 10 30.78 -0.20 40.28
N LEU A 11 30.99 1.02 40.79
CA LEU A 11 30.55 2.24 40.12
C LEU A 11 31.29 2.48 38.80
N PHE A 12 32.60 2.18 38.74
CA PHE A 12 33.41 2.31 37.52
C PHE A 12 32.97 1.35 36.41
N MET A 13 32.54 0.13 36.76
CA MET A 13 31.99 -0.86 35.82
C MET A 13 30.63 -0.44 35.23
N ILE A 14 29.81 0.29 36.00
CA ILE A 14 28.52 0.81 35.52
C ILE A 14 28.75 1.95 34.51
N THR A 15 29.78 2.78 34.69
CA THR A 15 30.08 3.91 33.78
C THR A 15 30.85 3.51 32.52
N SER A 16 31.41 2.30 32.44
CA SER A 16 32.22 1.83 31.32
C SER A 16 31.47 0.94 30.34
N HIS A 17 30.13 0.92 30.40
CA HIS A 17 29.33 0.42 29.30
C HIS A 17 29.49 1.41 28.13
N SER A 18 30.44 1.10 27.25
CA SER A 18 30.46 1.65 25.91
C SER A 18 29.08 1.40 25.33
N THR A 19 28.31 2.48 25.17
CA THR A 19 27.08 2.46 24.39
C THR A 19 27.50 2.15 22.96
N VAL A 20 27.55 0.86 22.63
CA VAL A 20 27.44 0.43 21.25
C VAL A 20 26.04 0.87 20.84
N PHE A 21 25.95 2.04 20.22
CA PHE A 21 24.78 2.38 19.43
C PHE A 21 24.68 1.30 18.36
N ALA A 22 23.82 0.32 18.60
CA ALA A 22 23.21 -0.39 17.49
C ALA A 22 22.59 0.70 16.62
N VAL A 23 23.16 0.93 15.43
CA VAL A 23 22.57 1.84 14.46
C VAL A 23 21.21 1.25 14.13
N SER A 24 20.17 1.81 14.74
CA SER A 24 18.79 1.39 14.49
C SER A 24 18.45 1.82 13.06
N SER A 25 18.16 0.85 12.20
CA SER A 25 17.52 1.15 10.93
C SER A 25 16.18 1.86 11.20
N ILE A 26 15.98 3.03 10.62
CA ILE A 26 14.74 3.80 10.76
C ILE A 26 13.77 3.30 9.69
N TRP A 27 12.63 2.75 10.10
CA TRP A 27 11.54 2.41 9.18
C TRP A 27 10.90 3.69 8.65
N MET A 28 10.71 3.79 7.33
CA MET A 28 10.14 4.97 6.68
C MET A 28 8.81 4.69 5.99
N GLY A 29 8.54 3.45 5.60
CA GLY A 29 7.27 3.09 4.98
C GLY A 29 7.26 1.66 4.45
N GLU A 30 6.06 1.13 4.29
CA GLU A 30 5.82 -0.19 3.72
C GLU A 30 4.48 -0.18 2.99
N GLU A 31 4.45 -0.76 1.80
CA GLU A 31 3.24 -0.89 0.99
C GLU A 31 3.20 -2.28 0.35
N GLU A 32 2.01 -2.88 0.34
CA GLU A 32 1.77 -4.18 -0.25
C GLU A 32 0.41 -4.20 -0.93
N ALA A 33 0.41 -4.54 -2.22
CA ALA A 33 -0.80 -4.74 -3.00
C ALA A 33 -0.49 -5.57 -4.23
N GLY A 34 -1.47 -6.32 -4.73
CA GLY A 34 -1.31 -6.98 -6.03
C GLY A 34 -0.31 -8.14 -6.07
N GLY A 35 0.23 -8.58 -4.94
CA GLY A 35 1.37 -9.52 -4.89
C GLY A 35 2.73 -8.84 -5.13
N TYR A 36 2.76 -7.50 -5.05
CA TYR A 36 3.95 -6.68 -4.98
C TYR A 36 4.08 -6.11 -3.57
N HIS A 37 5.30 -5.93 -3.10
CA HIS A 37 5.58 -5.27 -1.83
C HIS A 37 6.80 -4.37 -1.96
N VAL A 38 6.81 -3.31 -1.15
CA VAL A 38 7.94 -2.42 -0.98
C VAL A 38 8.09 -2.05 0.49
N LYS A 39 9.34 -2.06 0.98
CA LYS A 39 9.69 -1.64 2.33
C LYS A 39 10.88 -0.70 2.29
N ILE A 40 10.75 0.47 2.91
CA ILE A 40 11.74 1.54 2.88
C ILE A 40 12.36 1.69 4.27
N MET A 41 13.69 1.59 4.32
CA MET A 41 14.48 1.67 5.54
C MET A 41 15.65 2.64 5.38
N LYS A 42 15.87 3.51 6.36
CA LYS A 42 17.08 4.34 6.44
C LYS A 42 18.10 3.68 7.36
N GLU A 43 19.30 3.45 6.87
CA GLU A 43 20.44 3.01 7.67
C GLU A 43 21.55 4.07 7.58
N LYS A 44 21.85 4.71 8.73
CA LYS A 44 22.71 5.91 8.78
C LYS A 44 22.17 7.01 7.85
N GLU A 45 22.93 7.41 6.84
CA GLU A 45 22.53 8.41 5.83
C GLU A 45 22.11 7.79 4.49
N THR A 46 21.93 6.47 4.44
CA THR A 46 21.55 5.76 3.21
C THR A 46 20.14 5.21 3.31
N VAL A 47 19.34 5.42 2.27
CA VAL A 47 18.00 4.83 2.14
C VAL A 47 18.10 3.53 1.34
N PHE A 48 17.43 2.50 1.83
CA PHE A 48 17.32 1.20 1.19
C PHE A 48 15.86 0.85 0.95
N TRP A 49 15.60 0.33 -0.24
CA TRP A 49 14.29 -0.14 -0.68
C TRP A 49 14.35 -1.65 -0.83
N THR A 50 13.49 -2.35 -0.12
CA THR A 50 13.29 -3.79 -0.31
C THR A 50 12.02 -3.97 -1.12
N ILE A 51 12.17 -4.31 -2.39
CA ILE A 51 11.06 -4.54 -3.32
C ILE A 51 10.86 -6.03 -3.52
N GLY A 52 9.65 -6.47 -3.86
CA GLY A 52 9.45 -7.85 -4.28
C GLY A 52 8.16 -8.14 -5.01
N HIS A 53 8.18 -9.27 -5.71
CA HIS A 53 7.06 -9.82 -6.46
C HIS A 53 7.14 -11.35 -6.52
N LYS A 54 6.05 -12.06 -6.21
CA LYS A 54 5.96 -13.53 -6.33
C LYS A 54 7.10 -14.32 -5.67
N GLY A 55 7.63 -13.82 -4.55
CA GLY A 55 8.72 -14.47 -3.80
C GLY A 55 10.13 -14.02 -4.20
N ASP A 56 10.30 -13.29 -5.31
CA ASP A 56 11.55 -12.61 -5.63
C ASP A 56 11.61 -11.29 -4.88
N THR A 57 12.59 -11.15 -3.99
CA THR A 57 12.83 -9.94 -3.20
C THR A 57 14.23 -9.40 -3.49
N ARG A 58 14.35 -8.08 -3.66
CA ARG A 58 15.61 -7.37 -3.91
C ARG A 58 15.74 -6.23 -2.93
N ARG A 59 16.96 -6.03 -2.43
CA ARG A 59 17.31 -4.87 -1.60
C ARG A 59 18.18 -3.93 -2.43
N ILE A 60 17.67 -2.73 -2.67
CA ILE A 60 18.25 -1.73 -3.55
C ILE A 60 18.67 -0.54 -2.70
N LYS A 61 19.87 -0.02 -2.97
CA LYS A 61 20.33 1.24 -2.39
C LYS A 61 19.75 2.37 -3.24
N GLU A 62 19.07 3.32 -2.60
CA GLU A 62 18.55 4.50 -3.29
C GLU A 62 19.71 5.34 -3.84
N SER A 63 19.59 5.74 -5.10
CA SER A 63 20.50 6.65 -5.78
C SER A 63 19.70 7.60 -6.67
N LYS A 64 20.37 8.62 -7.24
CA LYS A 64 19.69 9.57 -8.14
C LYS A 64 19.22 8.90 -9.43
N GLU A 65 19.92 7.85 -9.84
CA GLU A 65 19.65 7.11 -11.08
C GLU A 65 18.36 6.27 -10.96
N ASN A 66 18.12 5.63 -9.82
CA ASN A 66 16.99 4.71 -9.64
C ASN A 66 15.81 5.26 -8.82
N LEU A 67 15.93 6.48 -8.27
CA LEU A 67 14.88 7.09 -7.43
C LEU A 67 13.53 7.16 -8.12
N ILE A 68 13.50 7.54 -9.41
CA ILE A 68 12.26 7.67 -10.18
C ILE A 68 11.59 6.30 -10.34
N ASP A 69 12.35 5.26 -10.64
CA ASP A 69 11.80 3.90 -10.81
C ASP A 69 11.30 3.32 -9.49
N LEU A 70 11.99 3.60 -8.38
CA LEU A 70 11.54 3.23 -7.03
C LEU A 70 10.23 3.92 -6.64
N GLN A 71 10.10 5.22 -6.94
CA GLN A 71 8.87 5.97 -6.71
C GLN A 71 7.72 5.46 -7.57
N ASN A 72 7.95 5.29 -8.88
CA ASN A 72 6.96 4.73 -9.80
C ASN A 72 6.48 3.34 -9.34
N PHE A 73 7.40 2.50 -8.87
CA PHE A 73 7.05 1.18 -8.34
C PHE A 73 6.12 1.27 -7.13
N ARG A 74 6.46 2.12 -6.15
CA ARG A 74 5.62 2.35 -4.97
C ARG A 74 4.25 2.92 -5.33
N ASP A 75 4.22 3.97 -6.14
CA ASP A 75 2.97 4.62 -6.54
C ASP A 75 2.06 3.64 -7.29
N ALA A 76 2.63 2.76 -8.12
CA ALA A 76 1.89 1.70 -8.78
C ALA A 76 1.33 0.66 -7.79
N ILE A 77 2.07 0.26 -6.75
CA ILE A 77 1.54 -0.62 -5.68
C ILE A 77 0.38 0.06 -4.95
N GLN A 78 0.55 1.33 -4.58
CA GLN A 78 -0.50 2.10 -3.92
C GLN A 78 -1.76 2.17 -4.79
N GLU A 79 -1.61 2.46 -6.08
CA GLU A 79 -2.71 2.55 -7.04
C GLU A 79 -3.42 1.19 -7.19
N ILE A 80 -2.70 0.06 -7.28
CA ILE A 80 -3.32 -1.28 -7.26
C ILE A 80 -4.22 -1.46 -6.02
N GLY A 81 -3.75 -1.04 -4.85
CA GLY A 81 -4.51 -1.08 -3.61
C GLY A 81 -5.79 -0.24 -3.68
N LEU A 82 -5.66 1.02 -4.10
CA LEU A 82 -6.77 1.97 -4.22
C LEU A 82 -7.80 1.52 -5.26
N SER A 83 -7.38 1.12 -6.45
CA SER A 83 -8.28 0.68 -7.51
C SER A 83 -9.03 -0.59 -7.10
N ARG A 84 -8.40 -1.55 -6.41
CA ARG A 84 -9.08 -2.74 -5.86
C ARG A 84 -10.16 -2.39 -4.86
N LEU A 85 -9.86 -1.49 -3.92
CA LEU A 85 -10.86 -1.01 -2.95
C LEU A 85 -12.01 -0.29 -3.67
N GLY A 86 -11.69 0.55 -4.66
CA GLY A 86 -12.67 1.21 -5.52
C GLY A 86 -13.61 0.21 -6.21
N ILE A 87 -13.06 -0.80 -6.88
CA ILE A 87 -13.85 -1.87 -7.52
C ILE A 87 -14.80 -2.52 -6.53
N GLY A 88 -14.33 -2.87 -5.33
CA GLY A 88 -15.18 -3.45 -4.29
C GLY A 88 -16.33 -2.53 -3.89
N LEU A 89 -16.02 -1.26 -3.62
CA LEU A 89 -17.01 -0.26 -3.21
C LEU A 89 -18.04 0.03 -4.30
N TYR A 90 -17.62 0.23 -5.55
CA TYR A 90 -18.53 0.51 -6.66
C TYR A 90 -19.38 -0.70 -7.05
N SER A 91 -18.82 -1.91 -6.96
CA SER A 91 -19.58 -3.15 -7.16
C SER A 91 -20.67 -3.32 -6.10
N PHE A 92 -20.34 -3.07 -4.83
CA PHE A 92 -21.33 -3.08 -3.74
C PHE A 92 -22.41 -2.00 -3.97
N ASN A 93 -21.98 -0.79 -4.33
CA ASN A 93 -22.73 0.25 -5.06
C ASN A 93 -23.87 -0.31 -5.93
N LEU A 94 -23.46 -0.95 -7.03
CA LEU A 94 -24.37 -1.43 -8.06
C LEU A 94 -25.34 -2.49 -7.54
N VAL A 95 -24.89 -3.40 -6.68
CA VAL A 95 -25.74 -4.44 -6.10
C VAL A 95 -26.87 -3.81 -5.26
N LEU A 96 -26.60 -2.74 -4.51
CA LEU A 96 -27.63 -2.03 -3.75
C LEU A 96 -28.66 -1.35 -4.67
N PHE A 97 -28.22 -0.67 -5.73
CA PHE A 97 -29.13 -0.04 -6.70
C PHE A 97 -30.02 -1.08 -7.39
N ILE A 98 -29.45 -2.20 -7.84
CA ILE A 98 -30.18 -3.29 -8.47
C ILE A 98 -31.16 -3.92 -7.48
N GLY A 99 -30.71 -4.22 -6.25
CA GLY A 99 -31.55 -4.79 -5.20
C GLY A 99 -32.74 -3.91 -4.86
N ALA A 100 -32.53 -2.60 -4.69
CA ALA A 100 -33.59 -1.63 -4.44
C ALA A 100 -34.60 -1.57 -5.59
N ALA A 101 -34.12 -1.54 -6.84
CA ALA A 101 -34.98 -1.55 -8.03
C ALA A 101 -35.84 -2.83 -8.09
N VAL A 102 -35.26 -4.00 -7.80
CA VAL A 102 -35.97 -5.28 -7.77
C VAL A 102 -37.06 -5.30 -6.69
N ILE A 103 -36.75 -4.80 -5.49
CA ILE A 103 -37.71 -4.72 -4.37
C ILE A 103 -38.89 -3.81 -4.75
N LEU A 104 -38.62 -2.63 -5.30
CA LEU A 104 -39.65 -1.68 -5.73
C LEU A 104 -40.52 -2.24 -6.86
N TYR A 105 -39.90 -2.92 -7.84
CA TYR A 105 -40.62 -3.56 -8.94
C TYR A 105 -41.60 -4.63 -8.44
N LYS A 106 -41.17 -5.46 -7.48
CA LYS A 106 -42.02 -6.50 -6.88
C LYS A 106 -43.16 -5.94 -6.03
N LYS A 107 -42.91 -4.86 -5.26
CA LYS A 107 -43.83 -4.42 -4.21
C LYS A 107 -44.93 -3.47 -4.69
N ALA A 108 -44.71 -2.69 -5.75
CA ALA A 108 -45.63 -1.59 -6.08
C ALA A 108 -45.68 -1.24 -7.59
N ARG A 109 -45.95 -2.28 -8.39
CA ARG A 109 -45.85 -2.42 -9.86
C ARG A 109 -46.27 -1.22 -10.75
N GLN A 110 -47.10 -0.29 -10.30
CA GLN A 110 -47.55 0.88 -11.10
C GLN A 110 -47.24 2.26 -10.50
N MET A 111 -47.13 2.40 -9.16
CA MET A 111 -46.89 3.72 -8.55
C MET A 111 -45.41 4.13 -8.48
N PHE A 112 -44.46 3.20 -8.72
CA PHE A 112 -43.02 3.45 -8.52
C PHE A 112 -42.19 3.32 -9.80
N LEU A 113 -42.82 3.30 -10.98
CA LEU A 113 -42.11 3.19 -12.25
C LEU A 113 -41.12 4.35 -12.46
N ALA A 114 -41.50 5.56 -12.05
CA ALA A 114 -40.62 6.72 -12.04
C ALA A 114 -39.42 6.56 -11.07
N ALA A 115 -39.63 5.94 -9.90
CA ALA A 115 -38.55 5.69 -8.94
C ALA A 115 -37.54 4.65 -9.45
N ILE A 116 -38.03 3.61 -10.15
CA ILE A 116 -37.16 2.60 -10.80
C ILE A 116 -36.33 3.25 -11.90
N ILE A 117 -36.93 4.10 -12.74
CA ILE A 117 -36.21 4.85 -13.78
C ILE A 117 -35.13 5.75 -13.16
N LEU A 118 -35.47 6.50 -12.10
CA LEU A 118 -34.51 7.36 -11.41
C LEU A 118 -33.33 6.57 -10.83
N LEU A 119 -33.60 5.45 -10.15
CA LEU A 119 -32.56 4.56 -9.62
C LEU A 119 -31.66 4.00 -10.73
N SER A 120 -32.24 3.69 -11.88
CA SER A 120 -31.49 3.17 -13.03
C SER A 120 -30.53 4.21 -13.60
N ILE A 121 -30.95 5.49 -13.66
CA ILE A 121 -30.08 6.60 -14.07
C ILE A 121 -28.96 6.81 -13.04
N MET A 122 -29.28 6.77 -11.75
CA MET A 122 -28.29 6.93 -10.69
C MET A 122 -27.24 5.81 -10.68
N ALA A 123 -27.59 4.59 -11.11
CA ALA A 123 -26.68 3.46 -11.22
C ALA A 123 -25.58 3.66 -12.31
N ILE A 124 -25.73 4.63 -13.22
CA ILE A 124 -24.72 4.95 -14.22
C ILE A 124 -23.42 5.47 -13.58
N ILE A 125 -23.53 6.21 -12.48
CA ILE A 125 -22.38 6.80 -11.77
C ILE A 125 -21.44 5.72 -11.19
N PRO A 126 -21.92 4.79 -10.33
CA PRO A 126 -21.05 3.72 -9.83
C PRO A 126 -20.57 2.81 -10.96
N LEU A 127 -21.34 2.63 -12.04
CA LEU A 127 -20.90 1.86 -13.20
C LEU A 127 -19.70 2.50 -13.91
N SER A 128 -19.73 3.80 -14.18
CA SER A 128 -18.61 4.49 -14.83
C SER A 128 -17.36 4.50 -13.94
N ARG A 129 -17.54 4.72 -12.64
CA ARG A 129 -16.45 4.65 -11.66
C ARG A 129 -15.84 3.26 -11.56
N LEU A 130 -16.66 2.21 -11.59
CA LEU A 130 -16.19 0.83 -11.64
C LEU A 130 -15.32 0.58 -12.87
N THR A 131 -15.75 1.03 -14.05
CA THR A 131 -14.94 0.88 -15.27
C THR A 131 -13.61 1.63 -15.18
N GLY A 132 -13.61 2.84 -14.62
CA GLY A 132 -12.39 3.62 -14.38
C GLY A 132 -11.42 2.86 -13.48
N SER A 133 -11.88 2.37 -12.33
CA SER A 133 -11.03 1.61 -11.40
C SER A 133 -10.54 0.28 -11.95
N ILE A 134 -11.29 -0.38 -12.85
CA ILE A 134 -10.79 -1.59 -13.54
C ILE A 134 -9.62 -1.22 -14.47
N ILE A 135 -9.73 -0.12 -15.21
CA ILE A 135 -8.69 0.35 -16.12
C ILE A 135 -7.45 0.79 -15.33
N GLU A 136 -7.63 1.63 -14.31
CA GLU A 136 -6.57 2.08 -13.40
C GLU A 136 -5.83 0.88 -12.79
N LEU A 137 -6.56 -0.14 -12.33
CA LEU A 137 -5.97 -1.36 -11.79
C LEU A 137 -5.07 -2.06 -12.82
N GLN A 138 -5.52 -2.20 -14.06
CA GLN A 138 -4.73 -2.84 -15.12
C GLN A 138 -3.47 -2.06 -15.45
N HIS A 139 -3.56 -0.73 -15.52
CA HIS A 139 -2.41 0.15 -15.72
C HIS A 139 -1.42 0.05 -14.57
N ALA A 140 -1.90 0.14 -13.32
CA ALA A 140 -1.06 0.05 -12.14
C ALA A 140 -0.33 -1.31 -12.05
N TYR A 141 -0.98 -2.41 -12.45
CA TYR A 141 -0.31 -3.71 -12.56
C TYR A 141 0.82 -3.73 -13.59
N LYS A 142 0.59 -3.09 -14.74
CA LYS A 142 1.59 -3.00 -15.82
C LYS A 142 2.77 -2.14 -15.38
N ASP A 143 2.49 -1.02 -14.72
CA ASP A 143 3.50 -0.07 -14.26
C ASP A 143 4.35 -0.70 -13.14
N ALA A 144 3.71 -1.34 -12.15
CA ALA A 144 4.40 -2.08 -11.10
C ALA A 144 5.31 -3.18 -11.68
N HIS A 145 4.81 -3.92 -12.68
CA HIS A 145 5.59 -4.96 -13.34
C HIS A 145 6.80 -4.37 -14.10
N TYR A 146 6.58 -3.29 -14.85
CA TYR A 146 7.62 -2.64 -15.63
C TYR A 146 8.74 -2.07 -14.74
N SER A 147 8.38 -1.32 -13.70
CA SER A 147 9.35 -0.78 -12.75
C SER A 147 10.10 -1.89 -12.02
N PHE A 148 9.43 -2.97 -11.63
CA PHE A 148 10.10 -4.14 -11.02
C PHE A 148 11.15 -4.75 -11.95
N LEU A 149 10.86 -4.88 -13.25
CA LEU A 149 11.81 -5.43 -14.23
C LEU A 149 13.03 -4.52 -14.46
N ILE A 150 12.86 -3.21 -14.42
CA ILE A 150 13.98 -2.25 -14.52
C ILE A 150 14.87 -2.40 -13.28
N LEU A 151 14.26 -2.30 -12.11
CA LEU A 151 14.96 -2.37 -10.81
C LEU A 151 15.61 -3.74 -10.55
N SER A 152 15.17 -4.79 -11.25
CA SER A 152 15.76 -6.13 -11.18
C SER A 152 16.96 -6.35 -12.10
N LYS A 153 17.27 -5.40 -12.99
CA LYS A 153 18.43 -5.47 -13.91
C LYS A 153 19.65 -4.73 -13.38
N GLU A 154 19.48 -3.89 -12.34
CA GLU A 154 20.57 -3.23 -11.60
C GLU A 154 21.25 -4.18 -10.61
#